data_AF-A0A9D5ZPW1-F1
#
_entry.id   AF-A0A9D5ZPW1-F1
#
_cell.length_a   1.000
_cell.length_b   1.000
_cell.length_c   1.000
_cell.angle_alpha   90.00
_cell.angle_beta   90.00
_cell.angle_gamma   90.00
#
_symmetry.space_group_name_H-M   'P 1'
#
loop_
_entity.id
_entity.type
_entity.pdbx_description
1 polymer ?
#
loop_
_entity_poly.entity_id
_entity_poly.type
_entity_poly.pdbx_seq_one_letter_code
_entity_poly.pdbx_strand_id
1 'polypeptide(L)'
;MDKEFIRHLSHELKTPMSAILGITKLLLEMKHTPKVKEYLEYIQSSGKDQLKIIDDLLGVFKIEKAENLNSIKILLAEDIPFNQQLITSCLKDYNITVVNNGKEAVDILKKESFDLVLMDTQMPEMDGLTATEIIRDKNSEVLNHDIPIISIKKPIIKKELDEEIEKAFINPSLFKLDEPVAKEIWQEYLLKSKFQIQKIKEALSTCDFGLIEEYAGILKELASEVKEDSIEETAFRLKLAAKKSDMEKCKILYDQLDYSD
;
A
#
# COMPACT_ATOMS: atom_id res chain seq x y z
N MET A 1 -17.62 -9.06 -28.68
CA MET A 1 -16.44 -8.21 -28.42
C MET A 1 -15.32 -9.06 -28.86
N ASP A 2 -14.62 -8.58 -29.87
CA ASP A 2 -13.65 -9.42 -30.53
C ASP A 2 -12.54 -9.77 -29.55
N LYS A 3 -12.38 -11.06 -29.27
CA LYS A 3 -11.29 -11.59 -28.43
C LYS A 3 -9.94 -11.14 -28.98
N GLU A 4 -9.87 -10.85 -30.27
CA GLU A 4 -8.66 -10.41 -30.94
C GLU A 4 -8.25 -8.97 -30.59
N PHE A 5 -9.23 -8.06 -30.39
CA PHE A 5 -8.97 -6.67 -29.99
C PHE A 5 -8.37 -6.57 -28.58
N ILE A 6 -9.00 -7.26 -27.62
CA ILE A 6 -8.55 -7.35 -26.22
C ILE A 6 -7.16 -8.00 -26.14
N ARG A 7 -6.91 -9.04 -26.95
CA ARG A 7 -5.60 -9.70 -27.05
C ARG A 7 -4.53 -8.77 -27.63
N HIS A 8 -4.87 -7.96 -28.64
CA HIS A 8 -3.93 -7.00 -29.23
C HIS A 8 -3.59 -5.84 -28.28
N LEU A 9 -4.60 -5.20 -27.67
CA LEU A 9 -4.39 -4.11 -26.71
C LEU A 9 -3.58 -4.58 -25.49
N SER A 10 -3.89 -5.79 -24.98
CA SER A 10 -3.12 -6.43 -23.92
C SER A 10 -1.66 -6.65 -24.34
N HIS A 11 -1.41 -7.16 -25.54
CA HIS A 11 -0.06 -7.44 -26.02
C HIS A 11 0.75 -6.15 -26.26
N GLU A 12 0.13 -5.12 -26.85
CA GLU A 12 0.74 -3.82 -27.14
C GLU A 12 1.10 -3.04 -25.86
N LEU A 13 0.28 -3.15 -24.80
CA LEU A 13 0.56 -2.50 -23.52
C LEU A 13 1.52 -3.34 -22.64
N LYS A 14 1.39 -4.67 -22.64
CA LYS A 14 2.24 -5.56 -21.82
C LYS A 14 3.67 -5.67 -22.31
N THR A 15 3.91 -5.66 -23.62
CA THR A 15 5.26 -5.84 -24.19
C THR A 15 6.23 -4.72 -23.76
N PRO A 16 5.91 -3.42 -23.94
CA PRO A 16 6.79 -2.34 -23.49
C PRO A 16 6.92 -2.31 -21.97
N MET A 17 5.83 -2.56 -21.22
CA MET A 17 5.90 -2.61 -19.75
C MET A 17 6.76 -3.76 -19.23
N SER A 18 6.67 -4.94 -19.85
CA SER A 18 7.50 -6.10 -19.50
C SER A 18 8.97 -5.86 -19.82
N ALA A 19 9.27 -5.13 -20.91
CA ALA A 19 10.62 -4.73 -21.26
C ALA A 19 11.19 -3.70 -20.26
N ILE A 20 10.41 -2.67 -19.90
CA ILE A 20 10.79 -1.67 -18.89
C ILE A 20 11.04 -2.33 -17.53
N LEU A 21 10.14 -3.20 -17.07
CA LEU A 21 10.30 -3.96 -15.83
C LEU A 21 11.51 -4.91 -15.88
N GLY A 22 11.75 -5.57 -17.01
CA GLY A 22 12.90 -6.45 -17.22
C GLY A 22 14.22 -5.70 -17.13
N ILE A 23 14.35 -4.57 -17.84
CA ILE A 23 15.53 -3.70 -17.79
C ILE A 23 15.70 -3.13 -16.38
N THR A 24 14.62 -2.68 -15.74
CA THR A 24 14.68 -2.14 -14.38
C THR A 24 15.14 -3.19 -13.37
N LYS A 25 14.73 -4.46 -13.54
CA LYS A 25 15.19 -5.59 -12.71
C LYS A 25 16.69 -5.86 -12.90
N LEU A 26 17.18 -5.87 -14.14
CA LEU A 26 18.61 -6.01 -14.42
C LEU A 26 19.43 -4.85 -13.86
N LEU A 27 18.89 -3.63 -13.94
CA LEU A 27 19.51 -2.47 -13.33
C LEU A 27 19.57 -2.63 -11.81
N LEU A 28 18.51 -3.08 -11.13
CA LEU A 28 18.51 -3.28 -9.68
C LEU A 28 19.56 -4.28 -9.15
N GLU A 29 20.05 -5.21 -9.99
CA GLU A 29 21.13 -6.15 -9.65
C GLU A 29 22.53 -5.51 -9.69
N MET A 30 22.64 -4.31 -10.26
CA MET A 30 23.90 -3.55 -10.32
C MET A 30 24.11 -2.70 -9.06
N LYS A 31 25.35 -2.23 -8.87
CA LYS A 31 25.72 -1.37 -7.74
C LYS A 31 25.26 0.07 -8.00
N HIS A 32 24.48 0.63 -7.08
CA HIS A 32 23.91 1.99 -7.19
C HIS A 32 24.11 2.81 -5.92
N THR A 33 23.88 4.12 -6.04
CA THR A 33 23.62 4.96 -4.87
C THR A 33 22.22 4.63 -4.30
N PRO A 34 21.98 4.83 -2.99
CA PRO A 34 20.68 4.56 -2.37
C PRO A 34 19.52 5.23 -3.09
N LYS A 35 19.71 6.47 -3.54
CA LYS A 35 18.69 7.27 -4.24
C LYS A 35 18.35 6.74 -5.64
N VAL A 36 19.34 6.22 -6.38
CA VAL A 36 19.09 5.60 -7.70
C VAL A 36 18.36 4.26 -7.52
N LYS A 37 18.72 3.51 -6.48
CA LYS A 37 18.03 2.26 -6.14
C LYS A 37 16.55 2.51 -5.80
N GLU A 38 16.27 3.54 -5.00
CA GLU A 38 14.91 3.99 -4.66
C GLU A 38 14.08 4.33 -5.92
N TYR A 39 14.65 5.08 -6.88
CA TYR A 39 13.97 5.36 -8.14
C TYR A 39 13.72 4.11 -9.00
N LEU A 40 14.67 3.16 -9.03
CA LEU A 40 14.50 1.91 -9.76
C LEU A 40 13.44 1.01 -9.11
N GLU A 41 13.39 0.95 -7.79
CA GLU A 41 12.34 0.24 -7.03
C GLU A 41 10.96 0.87 -7.30
N TYR A 42 10.88 2.20 -7.39
CA TYR A 42 9.65 2.92 -7.75
C TYR A 42 9.17 2.57 -9.16
N ILE A 43 10.05 2.66 -10.17
CA ILE A 43 9.74 2.28 -11.55
C ILE A 43 9.27 0.81 -11.61
N GLN A 44 9.90 -0.07 -10.82
CA GLN A 44 9.53 -1.47 -10.77
C GLN A 44 8.17 -1.71 -10.10
N SER A 45 7.84 -1.00 -9.02
CA SER A 45 6.54 -1.11 -8.36
C SER A 45 5.43 -0.58 -9.25
N SER A 46 5.53 0.68 -9.70
CA SER A 46 4.52 1.31 -10.55
C SER A 46 4.28 0.54 -11.84
N GLY A 47 5.33 -0.03 -12.45
CA GLY A 47 5.15 -0.84 -13.65
C GLY A 47 4.43 -2.16 -13.41
N LYS A 48 4.58 -2.79 -12.23
CA LYS A 48 3.80 -3.98 -11.84
C LYS A 48 2.34 -3.62 -11.58
N ASP A 49 2.10 -2.48 -10.92
CA ASP A 49 0.74 -2.01 -10.65
C ASP A 49 0.01 -1.65 -11.94
N GLN A 50 0.70 -1.03 -12.91
CA GLN A 50 0.15 -0.80 -14.25
C GLN A 50 -0.19 -2.11 -14.98
N LEU A 51 0.67 -3.14 -14.90
CA LEU A 51 0.35 -4.46 -15.46
C LEU A 51 -0.88 -5.08 -14.80
N LYS A 52 -1.01 -4.91 -13.48
CA LYS A 52 -2.17 -5.39 -12.73
C LYS A 52 -3.45 -4.66 -13.13
N ILE A 53 -3.41 -3.33 -13.29
CA ILE A 53 -4.55 -2.55 -13.80
C ILE A 53 -4.93 -3.00 -15.21
N ILE A 54 -3.94 -3.24 -16.08
CA ILE A 54 -4.18 -3.81 -17.41
C ILE A 54 -4.87 -5.18 -17.27
N ASP A 55 -4.38 -6.06 -16.40
CA ASP A 55 -4.98 -7.38 -16.17
C ASP A 55 -6.40 -7.32 -15.59
N ASP A 56 -6.66 -6.39 -14.67
CA ASP A 56 -7.95 -6.18 -14.03
C ASP A 56 -8.96 -5.57 -15.01
N LEU A 57 -8.54 -4.60 -15.84
CA LEU A 57 -9.33 -4.08 -16.96
C LEU A 57 -9.72 -5.22 -17.91
N LEU A 58 -8.77 -6.07 -18.31
CA LEU A 58 -9.02 -7.23 -19.16
C LEU A 58 -9.97 -8.25 -18.51
N GLY A 59 -9.95 -8.36 -17.18
CA GLY A 59 -10.86 -9.18 -16.38
C GLY A 59 -12.29 -8.64 -16.35
N VAL A 60 -12.46 -7.32 -16.27
CA VAL A 60 -13.77 -6.63 -16.26
C VAL A 60 -14.42 -6.65 -17.65
N PHE A 61 -13.65 -6.61 -18.74
CA PHE A 61 -14.19 -6.60 -20.12
C PHE A 61 -14.61 -7.99 -20.67
N LYS A 62 -15.13 -8.90 -19.84
CA LYS A 62 -15.93 -10.01 -20.38
C LYS A 62 -17.27 -9.48 -20.89
N ILE A 63 -17.36 -9.28 -22.22
CA ILE A 63 -18.52 -9.44 -23.13
C ILE A 63 -18.84 -8.24 -24.07
N GLU A 64 -19.09 -8.62 -25.33
CA GLU A 64 -19.81 -8.04 -26.49
C GLU A 64 -19.68 -6.59 -27.06
N LYS A 65 -18.70 -6.39 -27.98
CA LYS A 65 -18.70 -5.79 -29.34
C LYS A 65 -19.05 -4.30 -29.39
N ALA A 66 -18.03 -3.44 -29.43
CA ALA A 66 -18.15 -2.04 -29.83
C ALA A 66 -17.25 -1.78 -31.05
N GLU A 67 -17.86 -1.40 -32.16
CA GLU A 67 -17.20 -1.11 -33.44
C GLU A 67 -16.62 0.32 -33.50
N ASN A 68 -16.48 1.02 -32.36
CA ASN A 68 -15.83 2.32 -32.25
C ASN A 68 -15.29 2.56 -30.83
N LEU A 69 -13.98 2.72 -30.67
CA LEU A 69 -13.34 2.96 -29.36
C LEU A 69 -13.58 4.37 -28.81
N ASN A 70 -13.84 5.35 -29.70
CA ASN A 70 -14.12 6.73 -29.35
C ASN A 70 -15.48 6.97 -28.66
N SER A 71 -16.33 5.93 -28.49
CA SER A 71 -17.64 6.09 -27.87
C SER A 71 -17.64 5.88 -26.35
N ILE A 72 -16.56 5.34 -25.77
CA ILE A 72 -16.50 5.06 -24.32
C ILE A 72 -16.11 6.34 -23.58
N LYS A 73 -16.99 6.77 -22.66
CA LYS A 73 -16.76 7.90 -21.75
C LYS A 73 -16.24 7.41 -20.41
N ILE A 74 -15.04 7.84 -20.05
CA ILE A 74 -14.37 7.47 -18.81
C ILE A 74 -14.33 8.71 -17.90
N LEU A 75 -14.73 8.54 -16.64
CA LEU A 75 -14.47 9.52 -15.59
C LEU A 75 -13.20 9.11 -14.84
N LEU A 76 -12.20 9.98 -14.81
CA LEU A 76 -11.00 9.82 -13.98
C LEU A 76 -11.07 10.78 -12.79
N ALA A 77 -11.11 10.23 -11.58
CA ALA A 77 -11.00 10.98 -10.34
C ALA A 77 -9.63 10.73 -9.70
N GLU A 78 -8.76 11.74 -9.72
CA GLU A 78 -7.36 11.68 -9.29
C GLU A 78 -6.92 13.09 -8.91
N ASP A 79 -6.28 13.30 -7.77
CA ASP A 79 -5.94 14.63 -7.25
C ASP A 79 -4.53 15.08 -7.64
N ILE A 80 -3.64 14.16 -8.04
CA ILE A 80 -2.26 14.49 -8.41
C ILE A 80 -2.16 14.78 -9.91
N PRO A 81 -1.79 16.02 -10.33
CA PRO A 81 -1.76 16.41 -11.74
C PRO A 81 -0.85 15.53 -12.61
N PHE A 82 0.26 15.03 -12.05
CA PHE A 82 1.16 14.13 -12.76
C PHE A 82 0.49 12.78 -13.10
N ASN A 83 -0.25 12.20 -12.16
CA ASN A 83 -0.97 10.95 -12.36
C ASN A 83 -2.10 11.14 -13.38
N GLN A 84 -2.84 12.26 -13.31
CA GLN A 84 -3.83 12.63 -14.31
C GLN A 84 -3.22 12.65 -15.71
N GLN A 85 -2.07 13.33 -15.88
CA GLN A 85 -1.36 13.41 -17.16
C GLN A 85 -0.87 12.04 -17.66
N LEU A 86 -0.36 11.21 -16.77
CA LEU A 86 0.10 9.86 -17.10
C LEU A 86 -1.06 8.99 -17.61
N ILE A 87 -2.15 8.92 -16.85
CA ILE A 87 -3.32 8.07 -17.17
C ILE A 87 -3.98 8.56 -18.46
N THR A 88 -4.19 9.87 -18.60
CA THR A 88 -4.77 10.45 -19.83
C THR A 88 -3.87 10.23 -21.05
N SER A 89 -2.54 10.25 -20.90
CA SER A 89 -1.60 9.93 -21.99
C SER A 89 -1.67 8.45 -22.41
N CYS A 90 -1.82 7.55 -21.43
CA CYS A 90 -1.97 6.12 -21.68
C CYS A 90 -3.32 5.78 -22.36
N LEU A 91 -4.36 6.55 -22.06
CA LEU A 91 -5.73 6.34 -22.53
C LEU A 91 -6.17 7.41 -23.55
N LYS A 92 -5.23 8.00 -24.29
CA LYS A 92 -5.45 9.14 -25.21
C LYS A 92 -6.53 8.93 -26.29
N ASP A 93 -6.83 7.67 -26.62
CA ASP A 93 -7.80 7.31 -27.64
C ASP A 93 -9.24 7.18 -27.08
N TYR A 94 -9.43 7.40 -25.77
CA TYR A 94 -10.73 7.37 -25.08
C TYR A 94 -11.19 8.78 -24.70
N ASN A 95 -12.50 8.97 -24.50
CA ASN A 95 -13.05 10.23 -24.03
C ASN A 95 -13.01 10.29 -22.51
N ILE A 96 -12.02 11.01 -21.95
CA ILE A 96 -11.78 11.07 -20.51
C ILE A 96 -12.16 12.45 -19.97
N THR A 97 -13.02 12.46 -18.96
CA THR A 97 -13.26 13.63 -18.12
C THR A 97 -12.50 13.46 -16.81
N VAL A 98 -11.71 14.47 -16.43
CA VAL A 98 -10.90 14.45 -15.21
C VAL A 98 -11.54 15.31 -14.12
N VAL A 99 -11.55 14.81 -12.89
CA VAL A 99 -11.96 15.50 -11.66
C VAL A 99 -10.94 15.27 -10.56
N ASN A 100 -10.88 16.15 -9.56
CA ASN A 100 -9.76 16.22 -8.61
C ASN A 100 -10.08 15.64 -7.22
N ASN A 101 -11.31 15.21 -6.99
CA ASN A 101 -11.74 14.62 -5.72
C ASN A 101 -13.05 13.83 -5.88
N GLY A 102 -13.41 13.08 -4.84
CA GLY A 102 -14.62 12.26 -4.82
C GLY A 102 -15.92 13.07 -4.93
N LYS A 103 -15.93 14.31 -4.43
CA LYS A 103 -17.11 15.17 -4.46
C LYS A 103 -17.42 15.66 -5.87
N GLU A 104 -16.40 16.12 -6.60
CA GLU A 104 -16.49 16.46 -8.02
C GLU A 104 -16.93 15.24 -8.85
N ALA A 105 -16.41 14.05 -8.53
CA ALA A 105 -16.82 12.81 -9.18
C ALA A 105 -18.31 12.49 -8.97
N VAL A 106 -18.80 12.61 -7.73
CA VAL A 106 -20.24 12.46 -7.43
C VAL A 106 -21.06 13.53 -8.16
N ASP A 107 -20.64 14.79 -8.12
CA ASP A 107 -21.40 15.90 -8.68
C ASP A 107 -21.50 15.86 -10.21
N ILE A 108 -20.49 15.35 -10.91
CA ILE A 108 -20.56 15.16 -12.36
C ILE A 108 -21.40 13.93 -12.72
N LEU A 109 -21.38 12.86 -11.92
CA LEU A 109 -22.21 11.66 -12.12
C LEU A 109 -23.72 11.90 -11.89
N LYS A 110 -24.10 13.02 -11.26
CA LYS A 110 -25.49 13.51 -11.20
C LYS A 110 -25.96 14.16 -12.50
N LYS A 111 -25.02 14.63 -13.33
CA LYS A 111 -25.30 15.49 -14.50
C LYS A 111 -25.07 14.78 -15.82
N GLU A 112 -24.06 13.90 -15.85
CA GLU A 112 -23.59 13.24 -17.07
C GLU A 112 -23.43 11.73 -16.85
N SER A 113 -23.68 10.96 -17.91
CA SER A 113 -23.46 9.52 -17.92
C SER A 113 -22.04 9.18 -18.40
N PHE A 114 -21.45 8.21 -17.72
CA PHE A 114 -20.15 7.62 -18.03
C PHE A 114 -20.27 6.09 -18.10
N ASP A 115 -19.35 5.46 -18.82
CA ASP A 115 -19.30 4.00 -18.99
C ASP A 115 -18.38 3.33 -17.96
N LEU A 116 -17.41 4.09 -17.43
CA LEU A 116 -16.42 3.63 -16.47
C LEU A 116 -15.95 4.78 -15.60
N VAL A 117 -15.73 4.51 -14.31
CA VAL A 117 -15.01 5.40 -13.39
C VAL A 117 -13.67 4.77 -13.04
N LEU A 118 -12.59 5.51 -13.23
CA LEU A 118 -11.29 5.25 -12.63
C LEU A 118 -11.16 6.19 -11.42
N MET A 119 -11.04 5.64 -10.22
CA MET A 119 -11.17 6.40 -8.96
C MET A 119 -9.96 6.16 -8.07
N ASP A 120 -9.17 7.19 -7.78
CA ASP A 120 -8.20 7.13 -6.69
C ASP A 120 -8.94 6.90 -5.36
N THR A 121 -8.42 6.01 -4.53
CA THR A 121 -8.92 5.78 -3.18
C THR A 121 -8.67 6.95 -2.23
N GLN A 122 -7.58 7.70 -2.40
CA GLN A 122 -7.19 8.77 -1.50
C GLN A 122 -7.18 10.09 -2.26
N MET A 123 -8.08 11.00 -1.88
CA MET A 123 -8.18 12.33 -2.48
C MET A 123 -8.60 13.33 -1.39
N PRO A 124 -8.26 14.63 -1.53
CA PRO A 124 -8.73 15.68 -0.63
C PRO A 124 -10.25 15.89 -0.76
N GLU A 125 -10.84 16.59 0.22
CA GLU A 125 -12.28 16.91 0.34
C GLU A 125 -13.22 15.71 0.52
N MET A 126 -13.14 14.72 -0.36
CA MET A 126 -13.88 13.46 -0.31
C MET A 126 -13.02 12.38 -0.96
N ASP A 127 -12.74 11.32 -0.20
CA ASP A 127 -11.99 10.17 -0.68
C ASP A 127 -12.83 9.29 -1.62
N GLY A 128 -12.14 8.38 -2.35
CA GLY A 128 -12.79 7.52 -3.34
C GLY A 128 -13.71 6.45 -2.76
N LEU A 129 -13.50 6.05 -1.50
CA LEU A 129 -14.35 5.05 -0.82
C LEU A 129 -15.70 5.69 -0.46
N THR A 130 -15.66 6.85 0.20
CA THR A 130 -16.83 7.67 0.52
C THR A 130 -17.60 8.03 -0.76
N ALA A 131 -16.91 8.45 -1.82
CA ALA A 131 -17.54 8.72 -3.11
C ALA A 131 -18.23 7.46 -3.69
N THR A 132 -17.57 6.30 -3.60
CA THR A 132 -18.14 5.03 -4.06
C THR A 132 -19.40 4.65 -3.28
N GLU A 133 -19.42 4.84 -1.96
CA GLU A 133 -20.62 4.59 -1.14
C GLU A 133 -21.79 5.47 -1.60
N ILE A 134 -21.56 6.76 -1.85
CA ILE A 134 -22.59 7.68 -2.35
C ILE A 134 -23.07 7.26 -3.75
N ILE A 135 -22.16 6.86 -4.65
CA ILE A 135 -22.51 6.40 -5.99
C ILE A 135 -23.39 5.13 -5.91
N ARG A 136 -23.11 4.23 -4.97
CA ARG A 136 -23.86 2.97 -4.79
C ARG A 136 -25.18 3.14 -4.04
N ASP A 137 -25.35 4.18 -3.24
CA ASP A 137 -26.61 4.48 -2.56
C ASP A 137 -27.72 4.79 -3.57
N LYS A 138 -28.73 3.92 -3.64
CA LYS A 138 -29.88 4.06 -4.56
C LYS A 138 -30.78 5.25 -4.24
N ASN A 139 -30.57 5.92 -3.10
CA ASN A 139 -31.27 7.17 -2.74
C ASN A 139 -30.48 8.42 -3.14
N SER A 140 -29.25 8.31 -3.64
CA SER A 140 -28.48 9.45 -4.09
C SER A 140 -28.96 9.96 -5.46
N GLU A 141 -28.56 11.18 -5.83
CA GLU A 141 -28.96 11.81 -7.09
C GLU A 141 -28.12 11.35 -8.30
N VAL A 142 -27.22 10.37 -8.13
CA VAL A 142 -26.36 9.86 -9.20
C VAL A 142 -27.19 9.12 -10.25
N LEU A 143 -26.91 9.36 -11.53
CA LEU A 143 -27.72 8.84 -12.63
C LEU A 143 -27.60 7.32 -12.83
N ASN A 144 -26.42 6.76 -12.56
CA ASN A 144 -26.13 5.33 -12.73
C ASN A 144 -25.40 4.75 -11.52
N HIS A 145 -26.15 4.15 -10.61
CA HIS A 145 -25.61 3.54 -9.40
C HIS A 145 -24.83 2.25 -9.64
N ASP A 146 -24.96 1.62 -10.82
CA ASP A 146 -24.30 0.34 -11.16
C ASP A 146 -23.10 0.56 -12.09
N ILE A 147 -22.68 1.82 -12.29
CA ILE A 147 -21.50 2.16 -13.10
C ILE A 147 -20.27 1.39 -12.61
N PRO A 148 -19.49 0.74 -13.50
CA PRO A 148 -18.22 0.13 -13.12
C PRO A 148 -17.27 1.16 -12.52
N ILE A 149 -16.70 0.86 -11.35
CA ILE A 149 -15.68 1.69 -10.69
C ILE A 149 -14.44 0.82 -10.51
N ILE A 150 -13.32 1.25 -11.08
CA ILE A 150 -12.01 0.65 -10.87
C ILE A 150 -11.22 1.57 -9.94
N SER A 151 -10.86 1.01 -8.80
CA SER A 151 -10.01 1.70 -7.84
C SER A 151 -8.58 1.77 -8.36
N ILE A 152 -8.03 2.98 -8.44
CA ILE A 152 -6.61 3.24 -8.60
C ILE A 152 -6.05 3.38 -7.19
N LYS A 153 -5.08 2.54 -6.84
CA LYS A 153 -4.35 2.66 -5.57
C LYS A 153 -2.97 3.19 -5.86
N LYS A 154 -2.54 4.18 -5.06
CA LYS A 154 -1.13 4.54 -4.98
C LYS A 154 -0.32 3.28 -4.61
N PRO A 155 0.76 2.96 -5.33
CA PRO A 155 1.75 2.01 -4.82
C PRO A 155 2.30 2.63 -3.55
N ILE A 156 2.03 2.02 -2.40
CA ILE A 156 2.61 2.47 -1.16
C ILE A 156 4.12 2.22 -1.26
N ILE A 157 4.91 3.29 -1.42
CA ILE A 157 6.37 3.20 -1.38
C ILE A 157 6.75 2.98 0.07
N LYS A 158 7.65 2.04 0.36
CA LYS A 158 8.09 1.74 1.73
C LYS A 158 8.47 2.98 2.54
N LYS A 159 9.10 3.98 1.90
CA LYS A 159 9.46 5.24 2.55
C LYS A 159 8.28 6.19 2.78
N GLU A 160 7.29 6.23 1.88
CA GLU A 160 6.06 7.00 2.12
C GLU A 160 5.21 6.31 3.19
N LEU A 161 5.22 4.97 3.24
CA LEU A 161 4.68 4.20 4.36
C LEU A 161 5.41 4.55 5.66
N ASP A 162 6.75 4.54 5.65
CA ASP A 162 7.56 4.88 6.82
C ASP A 162 7.28 6.34 7.27
N GLU A 163 7.16 7.30 6.34
CA GLU A 163 6.83 8.70 6.63
C GLU A 163 5.37 8.92 7.07
N GLU A 164 4.41 8.18 6.52
CA GLU A 164 3.00 8.20 6.94
C GLU A 164 2.83 7.53 8.31
N ILE A 165 3.55 6.44 8.55
CA ILE A 165 3.67 5.78 9.85
C ILE A 165 4.28 6.76 10.87
N GLU A 166 5.39 7.43 10.54
CA GLU A 166 5.99 8.46 11.40
C GLU A 166 5.03 9.63 11.68
N LYS A 167 4.31 10.13 10.66
CA LYS A 167 3.31 11.20 10.82
C LYS A 167 2.13 10.75 11.68
N ALA A 168 1.65 9.53 11.49
CA ALA A 168 0.59 8.91 12.30
C ALA A 168 1.06 8.69 13.76
N PHE A 169 2.34 8.40 13.98
CA PHE A 169 2.94 8.31 15.32
C PHE A 169 3.03 9.67 16.03
N ILE A 170 3.33 10.74 15.30
CA ILE A 170 3.47 12.09 15.87
C ILE A 170 2.09 12.71 16.20
N ASN A 171 1.03 12.40 15.45
CA ASN A 171 -0.30 12.94 15.72
C ASN A 171 -1.44 11.90 15.55
N PRO A 172 -1.62 11.01 16.54
CA PRO A 172 -2.55 9.87 16.47
C PRO A 172 -4.04 10.25 16.31
N SER A 173 -4.40 11.51 16.52
CA SER A 173 -5.78 12.00 16.41
C SER A 173 -6.15 12.48 15.01
N LEU A 174 -5.19 12.63 14.10
CA LEU A 174 -5.42 13.04 12.70
C LEU A 174 -5.78 11.88 11.76
N PHE A 175 -5.47 10.64 12.16
CA PHE A 175 -5.92 9.44 11.48
C PHE A 175 -7.02 8.78 12.30
N LYS A 176 -8.26 8.80 11.79
CA LYS A 176 -9.20 7.73 12.14
C LYS A 176 -8.63 6.47 11.50
N LEU A 177 -7.82 5.74 12.26
CA LEU A 177 -7.24 4.48 11.82
C LEU A 177 -8.38 3.52 11.49
N ASP A 178 -8.68 3.37 10.20
CA ASP A 178 -9.49 2.27 9.73
C ASP A 178 -8.74 0.96 10.04
N GLU A 179 -9.49 0.00 10.58
CA GLU A 179 -9.07 -1.32 11.09
C GLU A 179 -8.00 -2.09 10.27
N PRO A 180 -7.93 -2.02 8.92
CA PRO A 180 -6.98 -2.83 8.15
C PRO A 180 -5.51 -2.44 8.35
N VAL A 181 -5.21 -1.14 8.44
CA VAL A 181 -3.82 -0.64 8.53
C VAL A 181 -3.26 -0.92 9.92
N ALA A 182 -4.08 -0.71 10.96
CA ALA A 182 -3.73 -1.11 12.32
C ALA A 182 -3.39 -2.60 12.39
N LYS A 183 -4.19 -3.46 11.73
CA LYS A 183 -3.96 -4.90 11.71
C LYS A 183 -2.65 -5.31 11.03
N GLU A 184 -2.26 -4.66 9.94
CA GLU A 184 -0.99 -4.94 9.26
C GLU A 184 0.21 -4.50 10.09
N ILE A 185 0.16 -3.31 10.71
CA ILE A 185 1.20 -2.83 11.63
C ILE A 185 1.33 -3.78 12.83
N TRP A 186 0.20 -4.21 13.41
CA TRP A 186 0.18 -5.18 14.51
C TRP A 186 0.77 -6.53 14.10
N GLN A 187 0.48 -7.03 12.89
CA GLN A 187 1.04 -8.28 12.38
C GLN A 187 2.55 -8.20 12.17
N GLU A 188 3.04 -7.08 11.62
CA GLU A 188 4.47 -6.86 11.43
C GLU A 188 5.21 -6.75 12.77
N TYR A 189 4.64 -6.01 13.73
CA TYR A 189 5.14 -5.95 15.10
C TYR A 189 5.22 -7.34 15.74
N LEU A 190 4.13 -8.12 15.69
CA LEU A 190 4.09 -9.47 16.24
C LEU A 190 5.17 -10.38 15.65
N LEU A 191 5.36 -10.33 14.32
CA LEU A 191 6.37 -11.15 13.64
C LEU A 191 7.79 -10.77 14.06
N LYS A 192 8.11 -9.47 14.09
CA LYS A 192 9.42 -8.96 14.48
C LYS A 192 9.71 -9.24 15.95
N SER A 193 8.75 -9.01 16.84
CA SER A 193 8.88 -9.26 18.28
C SER A 193 9.07 -10.75 18.58
N LYS A 194 8.30 -11.65 17.95
CA LYS A 194 8.49 -13.11 18.06
C LYS A 194 9.90 -13.54 17.61
N PHE A 195 10.42 -12.95 16.54
CA PHE A 195 11.78 -13.22 16.07
C PHE A 195 12.84 -12.78 17.09
N GLN A 196 12.72 -11.58 17.68
CA GLN A 196 13.68 -11.10 18.69
C GLN A 196 13.63 -11.95 19.96
N ILE A 197 12.44 -12.34 20.42
CA ILE A 197 12.30 -13.21 21.60
C ILE A 197 12.96 -14.57 21.37
N GLN A 198 12.78 -15.17 20.19
CA GLN A 198 13.47 -16.40 19.83
C GLN A 198 15.00 -16.22 19.82
N LYS A 199 15.50 -15.08 19.35
CA LYS A 199 16.94 -14.75 19.38
C LYS A 199 17.48 -14.54 20.79
N ILE A 200 16.70 -13.91 21.67
CA ILE A 200 17.03 -13.79 23.10
C ILE A 200 17.09 -15.17 23.75
N LYS A 201 16.16 -16.08 23.43
CA LYS A 201 16.17 -17.47 23.92
C LYS A 201 17.44 -18.22 23.51
N GLU A 202 17.83 -18.09 22.25
CA GLU A 202 19.08 -18.65 21.73
C GLU A 202 20.30 -18.10 22.49
N ALA A 203 20.37 -16.77 22.65
CA ALA A 203 21.46 -16.12 23.37
C ALA A 203 21.53 -16.47 24.86
N LEU A 204 20.38 -16.67 25.52
CA LEU A 204 20.29 -17.18 26.89
C LEU A 204 20.85 -18.60 27.01
N SER A 205 20.64 -19.45 26.01
CA SER A 205 21.16 -20.83 26.01
C SER A 205 22.68 -20.90 25.86
N THR A 206 23.27 -19.92 25.19
CA THR A 206 24.73 -19.80 24.99
C THR A 206 25.40 -18.86 26.00
N CYS A 207 24.63 -18.30 26.93
CA CYS A 207 25.08 -17.30 27.91
C CYS A 207 25.74 -16.05 27.28
N ASP A 208 25.29 -15.62 26.10
CA ASP A 208 25.85 -14.47 25.39
C ASP A 208 25.15 -13.16 25.80
N PHE A 209 25.73 -12.46 26.77
CA PHE A 209 25.19 -11.19 27.26
C PHE A 209 25.15 -10.08 26.22
N GLY A 210 26.08 -10.07 25.26
CA GLY A 210 26.12 -9.06 24.21
C GLY A 210 24.90 -9.19 23.30
N LEU A 211 24.60 -10.42 22.89
CA LEU A 211 23.42 -10.72 22.08
C LEU A 211 22.11 -10.51 22.85
N ILE A 212 22.05 -10.85 24.13
CA ILE A 212 20.86 -10.56 24.95
C ILE A 212 20.63 -9.04 25.05
N GLU A 213 21.67 -8.24 25.28
CA GLU A 213 21.56 -6.78 25.33
C GLU A 213 21.09 -6.19 24.00
N GLU A 214 21.64 -6.68 22.89
CA GLU A 214 21.30 -6.24 21.53
C GLU A 214 19.82 -6.54 21.21
N TYR A 215 19.41 -7.81 21.30
CA TYR A 215 18.05 -8.21 20.92
C TYR A 215 16.99 -7.65 21.87
N ALA A 216 17.28 -7.52 23.17
CA ALA A 216 16.39 -6.83 24.11
C ALA A 216 16.27 -5.33 23.81
N GLY A 217 17.33 -4.70 23.30
CA GLY A 217 17.30 -3.33 22.82
C GLY A 217 16.37 -3.14 21.63
N ILE A 218 16.48 -4.02 20.64
CA ILE A 218 15.61 -3.99 19.45
C ILE A 218 14.16 -4.25 19.84
N LEU A 219 13.89 -5.23 20.72
CA LEU A 219 12.54 -5.52 21.20
C LEU A 219 11.91 -4.34 21.95
N LYS A 220 12.70 -3.60 22.74
CA LYS A 220 12.24 -2.37 23.41
C LYS A 220 11.81 -1.31 22.39
N GLU A 221 12.62 -1.07 21.35
CA GLU A 221 12.31 -0.07 20.32
C GLU A 221 11.02 -0.43 19.59
N LEU A 222 10.87 -1.69 19.16
CA LEU A 222 9.64 -2.20 18.54
C LEU A 222 8.41 -2.02 19.43
N ALA A 223 8.51 -2.32 20.73
CA ALA A 223 7.39 -2.17 21.66
C ALA A 223 7.00 -0.70 21.88
N SER A 224 7.99 0.20 21.89
CA SER A 224 7.79 1.64 22.02
C SER A 224 7.08 2.22 20.80
N GLU A 225 7.41 1.74 19.59
CA GLU A 225 6.75 2.12 18.34
C GLU A 225 5.24 1.88 18.44
N VAL A 226 4.79 0.72 18.91
CA VAL A 226 3.35 0.39 19.00
C VAL A 226 2.68 0.76 20.34
N LYS A 227 3.39 1.42 21.26
CA LYS A 227 2.92 1.77 22.62
C LYS A 227 2.53 0.55 23.48
N GLU A 228 3.28 -0.54 23.36
CA GLU A 228 3.15 -1.74 24.22
C GLU A 228 4.02 -1.61 25.47
N ASP A 229 3.55 -0.80 26.43
CA ASP A 229 4.30 -0.38 27.62
C ASP A 229 4.86 -1.55 28.45
N SER A 230 4.10 -2.65 28.57
CA SER A 230 4.52 -3.81 29.37
C SER A 230 5.75 -4.51 28.79
N ILE A 231 5.78 -4.63 27.46
CA ILE A 231 6.87 -5.29 26.73
C ILE A 231 8.06 -4.36 26.63
N GLU A 232 7.82 -3.06 26.42
CA GLU A 232 8.89 -2.06 26.44
C GLU A 232 9.63 -2.08 27.78
N GLU A 233 8.91 -2.03 28.90
CA GLU A 233 9.51 -2.01 30.24
C GLU A 233 10.31 -3.30 30.50
N THR A 234 9.74 -4.45 30.15
CA THR A 234 10.37 -5.76 30.37
C THR A 234 11.63 -5.92 29.52
N ALA A 235 11.58 -5.56 28.25
CA ALA A 235 12.72 -5.58 27.33
C ALA A 235 13.82 -4.61 27.79
N PHE A 236 13.46 -3.41 28.27
CA PHE A 236 14.43 -2.47 28.83
C PHE A 236 15.12 -3.04 30.08
N ARG A 237 14.36 -3.64 31.00
CA ARG A 237 14.92 -4.28 32.21
C ARG A 237 15.81 -5.47 31.85
N LEU A 238 15.44 -6.24 30.83
CA LEU A 238 16.22 -7.37 30.34
C LEU A 238 17.57 -6.91 29.78
N LYS A 239 17.56 -5.85 28.96
CA LYS A 239 18.76 -5.19 28.44
C LYS A 239 19.70 -4.76 29.57
N LEU A 240 19.16 -4.11 30.61
CA LEU A 240 19.96 -3.68 31.76
C LEU A 240 20.53 -4.85 32.58
N ALA A 241 19.80 -5.96 32.69
CA ALA A 241 20.29 -7.17 33.36
C ALA A 241 21.45 -7.80 32.57
N ALA A 242 21.34 -7.86 31.24
CA ALA A 242 22.40 -8.38 30.37
C ALA A 242 23.68 -7.54 30.45
N LYS A 243 23.54 -6.21 30.44
CA LYS A 243 24.66 -5.27 30.61
C LYS A 243 25.37 -5.39 31.96
N LYS A 244 24.65 -5.87 33.00
CA LYS A 244 25.21 -6.17 34.33
C LYS A 244 25.69 -7.61 34.47
N SER A 245 25.63 -8.40 33.40
CA SER A 245 25.98 -9.82 33.37
C SER A 245 25.19 -10.67 34.37
N ASP A 246 23.92 -10.31 34.63
CA ASP A 246 23.04 -10.98 35.58
C ASP A 246 22.13 -12.00 34.87
N MET A 247 22.65 -13.21 34.65
CA MET A 247 21.97 -14.26 33.87
C MET A 247 20.68 -14.77 34.54
N GLU A 248 20.64 -14.84 35.87
CA GLU A 248 19.46 -15.28 36.60
C GLU A 248 18.30 -14.30 36.39
N LYS A 249 18.60 -13.00 36.50
CA LYS A 249 17.64 -11.94 36.22
C LYS A 249 17.23 -11.89 34.74
N CYS A 250 18.16 -12.16 33.82
CA CYS A 250 17.82 -12.26 32.39
C CYS A 250 16.80 -13.37 32.11
N LYS A 251 16.94 -14.54 32.74
CA LYS A 251 15.97 -15.64 32.58
C LYS A 251 14.60 -15.28 33.15
N ILE A 252 14.55 -14.70 34.35
CA ILE A 252 13.29 -14.26 34.98
C ILE A 252 12.55 -13.24 34.10
N LEU A 253 13.28 -12.27 33.55
CA LEU A 253 12.69 -11.23 32.70
C LEU A 253 12.29 -11.78 31.32
N TYR A 254 13.02 -12.75 30.79
CA TYR A 254 12.63 -13.44 29.57
C TYR A 254 11.34 -14.23 29.74
N ASP A 255 11.14 -14.91 30.86
CA ASP A 255 9.90 -15.64 31.15
C ASP A 255 8.68 -14.71 31.30
N GLN A 256 8.91 -13.40 31.53
CA GLN A 256 7.87 -12.36 31.58
C GLN A 256 7.53 -11.79 30.19
N LEU A 257 8.32 -12.10 29.16
CA LEU A 257 8.00 -11.77 27.76
C LEU A 257 6.98 -12.77 27.23
N ASP A 258 5.76 -12.69 27.75
CA ASP A 258 4.67 -13.60 27.38
C ASP A 258 4.03 -13.16 26.05
N TYR A 259 4.26 -13.97 25.01
CA TYR A 259 3.49 -13.97 23.77
C TYR A 259 2.94 -15.38 23.55
N SER A 260 2.21 -15.91 24.52
CA SER A 260 1.37 -17.08 24.29
C SER A 260 0.04 -16.66 23.63
N ASP A 261 -0.02 -16.96 22.33
CA ASP A 261 -1.09 -16.86 21.31
C ASP A 261 -1.66 -15.48 20.93
#